data_AF-A0A9Q1R7U9-F1
#
_entry.id   AF-A0A9Q1R7U9-F1
#
_cell.length_a   1.000
_cell.length_b   1.000
_cell.length_c   1.000
_cell.angle_alpha   90.00
_cell.angle_beta   90.00
_cell.angle_gamma   90.00
#
_symmetry.space_group_name_H-M   'P 1'
#
loop_
_entity.id
_entity.type
_entity.pdbx_description
1 polymer ?
#
loop_
_entity_poly.entity_id
_entity_poly.type
_entity_poly.pdbx_seq_one_letter_code
_entity_poly.pdbx_strand_id
1 'polypeptide(L)'
;MALNNMGVKDVSGVEVVESPPLVSRADPHNLPFFNKVFDFGFSPYLERALFPARYVGEMERTVRDGGACVVAVEACGGEDVEEVVKLFKKSKLLEVKNVTLGGERRTNIVMQVVSDLRTLNSIIHWNYDPSSSSYDIAFRKSVNEQRRWLAWAINPTSTGMVGSQAFVALQRSDGTLEAYTSPINSYGTTLMKGDLSFRVHDISAENINGQVIIFAKFELPINGTNIVNHVWQEGAP
;
A
#
# COMPACT_ATOMS: atom_id res chain seq x y z
N MET A 1 14.47 -23.57 8.40
CA MET A 1 14.41 -22.30 9.16
C MET A 1 13.75 -22.57 10.52
N ALA A 2 14.13 -21.85 11.59
CA ALA A 2 13.63 -22.11 12.95
C ALA A 2 12.08 -22.07 13.07
N LEU A 3 11.44 -21.17 12.32
CA LEU A 3 9.97 -21.04 12.28
C LEU A 3 9.28 -22.31 11.72
N ASN A 4 9.87 -22.99 10.74
CA ASN A 4 9.31 -24.24 10.21
C ASN A 4 9.29 -25.34 11.28
N ASN A 5 10.32 -25.38 12.15
CA ASN A 5 10.39 -26.35 13.25
C ASN A 5 9.35 -26.05 14.33
N MET A 6 8.82 -24.82 14.38
CA MET A 6 7.71 -24.41 15.25
C MET A 6 6.33 -24.64 14.59
N GLY A 7 6.29 -25.27 13.41
CA GLY A 7 5.05 -25.57 12.68
C GLY A 7 4.54 -24.44 11.78
N VAL A 8 5.28 -23.34 11.65
CA VAL A 8 4.95 -22.27 10.70
C VAL A 8 5.25 -22.77 9.28
N LYS A 9 4.25 -22.73 8.41
CA LYS A 9 4.38 -23.14 7.01
C LYS A 9 4.63 -21.92 6.12
N ASP A 10 5.17 -22.16 4.92
CA ASP A 10 5.35 -21.16 3.87
C ASP A 10 6.15 -19.91 4.31
N VAL A 11 7.25 -20.15 5.01
CA VAL A 11 8.11 -19.09 5.55
C VAL A 11 9.04 -18.54 4.47
N SER A 12 8.97 -17.23 4.25
CA SER A 12 9.89 -16.48 3.38
C SER A 12 10.89 -15.68 4.22
N GLY A 13 12.19 -15.95 4.05
CA GLY A 13 13.26 -15.15 4.64
C GLY A 13 13.80 -14.13 3.65
N VAL A 14 14.01 -12.89 4.10
CA VAL A 14 14.66 -11.85 3.31
C VAL A 14 15.75 -11.12 4.10
N GLU A 15 16.84 -10.77 3.43
CA GLU A 15 17.96 -10.02 3.98
C GLU A 15 18.64 -9.25 2.84
N VAL A 16 19.39 -8.19 3.14
CA VAL A 16 20.21 -7.47 2.15
C VAL A 16 21.31 -8.38 1.57
N VAL A 17 21.76 -9.38 2.33
CA VAL A 17 22.72 -10.39 1.92
C VAL A 17 22.02 -11.75 1.84
N GLU A 18 21.99 -12.36 0.67
CA GLU A 18 21.33 -13.66 0.48
C GLU A 18 22.05 -14.80 1.23
N SER A 19 21.26 -15.77 1.69
CA SER A 19 21.76 -17.04 2.24
C SER A 19 20.86 -18.19 1.76
N PRO A 20 21.04 -18.64 0.51
CA PRO A 20 20.20 -19.68 -0.07
C PRO A 20 20.34 -21.03 0.66
N PRO A 21 19.28 -21.87 0.67
CA PRO A 21 17.96 -21.64 0.07
C PRO A 21 16.99 -20.89 1.01
N LEU A 22 17.43 -20.52 2.21
CA LEU A 22 16.54 -20.09 3.29
C LEU A 22 16.21 -18.60 3.26
N VAL A 23 17.11 -17.78 2.72
CA VAL A 23 17.00 -16.32 2.74
C VAL A 23 17.33 -15.76 1.36
N SER A 24 16.34 -15.08 0.77
CA SER A 24 16.47 -14.39 -0.50
C SER A 24 16.95 -12.95 -0.29
N ARG A 25 17.67 -12.39 -1.27
CA ARG A 25 18.05 -10.97 -1.23
C ARG A 25 16.82 -10.07 -1.38
N ALA A 26 16.59 -9.16 -0.44
CA ALA A 26 15.64 -8.04 -0.61
C ALA A 26 15.98 -6.85 0.31
N ASP A 27 15.53 -5.65 -0.07
CA ASP A 27 15.56 -4.48 0.80
C ASP A 27 14.33 -4.50 1.73
N PRO A 28 14.49 -4.57 3.05
CA PRO A 28 13.36 -4.58 3.97
C PRO A 28 12.59 -3.24 4.02
N HIS A 29 13.14 -2.17 3.45
CA HIS A 29 12.44 -0.89 3.28
C HIS A 29 11.61 -0.82 1.98
N ASN A 30 11.65 -1.86 1.13
CA ASN A 30 10.85 -1.99 -0.08
C ASN A 30 10.65 -3.48 -0.41
N LEU A 31 9.79 -4.14 0.35
CA LEU A 31 9.62 -5.59 0.26
C LEU A 31 8.97 -5.99 -1.07
N PRO A 32 9.50 -6.99 -1.80
CA PRO A 32 9.00 -7.42 -3.11
C PRO A 32 7.76 -8.33 -2.99
N PHE A 33 6.87 -8.05 -2.03
CA PHE A 33 5.66 -8.80 -1.76
C PHE A 33 4.43 -7.92 -1.97
N PHE A 34 3.32 -8.55 -2.37
CA PHE A 34 2.04 -7.84 -2.43
C PHE A 34 1.57 -7.45 -1.02
N ASN A 35 0.60 -6.54 -0.98
CA ASN A 35 -0.02 -6.13 0.27
C ASN A 35 -0.81 -7.30 0.86
N LYS A 36 -0.82 -7.41 2.20
CA LYS A 36 -1.68 -8.35 2.95
C LYS A 36 -1.51 -9.84 2.57
N VAL A 37 -0.30 -10.26 2.21
CA VAL A 37 0.01 -11.64 1.82
C VAL A 37 0.34 -12.52 3.02
N PHE A 38 0.90 -11.94 4.09
CA PHE A 38 1.35 -12.71 5.24
C PHE A 38 0.41 -12.60 6.43
N ASP A 39 0.29 -13.70 7.17
CA ASP A 39 -0.44 -13.72 8.45
C ASP A 39 0.43 -13.17 9.59
N PHE A 40 1.75 -13.24 9.41
CA PHE A 40 2.76 -12.98 10.41
C PHE A 40 4.03 -12.42 9.78
N GLY A 41 4.56 -11.32 10.32
CA GLY A 41 5.87 -10.76 9.98
C GLY A 41 6.77 -10.69 11.21
N PHE A 42 8.04 -11.06 11.08
CA PHE A 42 9.01 -11.05 12.18
C PHE A 42 10.32 -10.39 11.79
N SER A 43 10.83 -9.49 12.66
CA SER A 43 12.17 -8.91 12.51
C SER A 43 12.93 -8.95 13.84
N PRO A 44 14.09 -9.64 13.93
CA PRO A 44 14.82 -9.79 15.19
C PRO A 44 15.72 -8.61 15.60
N TYR A 45 15.93 -7.62 14.73
CA TYR A 45 16.90 -6.53 14.93
C TYR A 45 16.40 -5.17 14.40
N LEU A 46 15.20 -4.74 14.80
CA LEU A 46 14.62 -3.50 14.27
C LEU A 46 15.49 -2.27 14.58
N GLU A 47 16.16 -2.24 15.72
CA GLU A 47 17.07 -1.17 16.15
C GLU A 47 18.24 -0.94 15.20
N ARG A 48 18.56 -1.93 14.35
CA ARG A 48 19.64 -1.85 13.34
C ARG A 48 19.16 -1.32 11.99
N ALA A 49 17.85 -1.09 11.83
CA ALA A 49 17.31 -0.55 10.59
C ALA A 49 17.71 0.92 10.40
N LEU A 50 18.21 1.26 9.20
CA LEU A 50 18.54 2.65 8.85
C LEU A 50 17.30 3.56 8.85
N PHE A 51 16.14 3.03 8.47
CA PHE A 51 14.87 3.76 8.47
C PHE A 51 13.76 2.94 9.15
N PRO A 52 13.73 2.88 10.49
CA PRO A 52 12.81 2.00 11.25
C PRO A 52 11.33 2.23 10.90
N ALA A 53 10.90 3.48 10.72
CA ALA A 53 9.53 3.80 10.35
C ALA A 53 9.13 3.23 8.97
N ARG A 54 10.05 3.29 7.99
CA ARG A 54 9.82 2.71 6.65
C ARG A 54 9.85 1.19 6.68
N TYR A 55 10.76 0.62 7.48
CA TYR A 55 10.86 -0.81 7.71
C TYR A 55 9.54 -1.37 8.26
N VAL A 56 9.04 -0.82 9.37
CA VAL A 56 7.77 -1.30 9.95
C VAL A 56 6.59 -0.99 9.03
N GLY A 57 6.63 0.10 8.27
CA GLY A 57 5.60 0.41 7.28
C GLY A 57 5.46 -0.67 6.20
N GLU A 58 6.58 -1.25 5.74
CA GLU A 58 6.58 -2.37 4.80
C GLU A 58 6.13 -3.69 5.45
N MET A 59 6.48 -3.92 6.72
CA MET A 59 5.91 -5.03 7.48
C MET A 59 4.38 -4.90 7.58
N GLU A 60 3.87 -3.74 8.00
CA GLU A 60 2.44 -3.45 8.11
C GLU A 60 1.72 -3.50 6.74
N ARG A 61 2.42 -3.20 5.63
CA ARG A 61 1.87 -3.29 4.28
C ARG A 61 1.68 -4.74 3.84
N THR A 62 2.63 -5.60 4.16
CA THR A 62 2.68 -6.98 3.67
C THR A 62 1.90 -7.96 4.56
N VAL A 63 1.71 -7.64 5.84
CA VAL A 63 0.89 -8.43 6.78
C VAL A 63 -0.60 -8.09 6.63
N ARG A 64 -1.48 -9.09 6.63
CA ARG A 64 -2.93 -8.94 6.49
C ARG A 64 -3.58 -8.31 7.71
N ASP A 65 -4.79 -7.77 7.52
CA ASP A 65 -5.59 -7.25 8.64
C ASP A 65 -5.86 -8.36 9.68
N GLY A 66 -5.69 -8.04 10.96
CA GLY A 66 -5.76 -9.00 12.05
C GLY A 66 -4.51 -9.86 12.23
N GLY A 67 -3.59 -9.85 11.27
CA GLY A 67 -2.27 -10.47 11.35
C GLY A 67 -1.33 -9.77 12.33
N ALA A 68 -0.17 -10.37 12.59
CA ALA A 68 0.78 -9.89 13.60
C ALA A 68 2.13 -9.48 13.00
N CYS A 69 2.59 -8.29 13.35
CA CYS A 69 3.97 -7.85 13.17
C CYS A 69 4.69 -7.98 14.52
N VAL A 70 5.77 -8.76 14.56
CA VAL A 70 6.60 -8.93 15.75
C VAL A 70 7.99 -8.38 15.47
N VAL A 71 8.42 -7.44 16.29
CA VAL A 71 9.78 -6.91 16.22
C VAL A 71 10.49 -7.19 17.54
N ALA A 72 11.74 -7.63 17.44
CA ALA A 72 12.63 -7.70 18.58
C ALA A 72 13.62 -6.53 18.50
N VAL A 73 13.82 -5.87 19.63
CA VAL A 73 14.81 -4.82 19.82
C VAL A 73 15.76 -5.21 20.95
N GLU A 74 16.86 -4.47 21.09
CA GLU A 74 17.70 -4.55 22.28
C GLU A 74 16.84 -4.44 23.55
N ALA A 75 17.19 -5.17 24.61
CA ALA A 75 16.40 -5.21 25.83
C ALA A 75 16.19 -3.80 26.40
N CYS A 76 14.94 -3.35 26.38
CA CYS A 76 14.57 -1.96 26.68
C CYS A 76 13.36 -1.85 27.62
N GLY A 77 13.17 -0.66 28.17
CA GLY A 77 12.13 -0.33 29.14
C GLY A 77 10.95 0.43 28.55
N GLY A 78 10.04 0.92 29.41
CA GLY A 78 8.76 1.51 29.00
C GLY A 78 8.86 2.65 27.99
N GLU A 79 9.74 3.63 28.21
CA GLU A 79 9.89 4.78 27.30
C GLU A 79 10.38 4.36 25.91
N ASP A 80 11.40 3.50 25.83
CA ASP A 80 11.93 2.98 24.56
C ASP A 80 10.89 2.15 23.80
N VAL A 81 10.11 1.34 24.53
CA VAL A 81 9.01 0.56 23.95
C VAL A 81 7.97 1.49 23.32
N GLU A 82 7.62 2.60 23.98
CA GLU A 82 6.69 3.58 23.43
C GLU A 82 7.22 4.22 22.14
N GLU A 83 8.52 4.50 22.05
CA GLU A 83 9.14 5.01 20.82
C GLU A 83 9.03 4.02 19.67
N VAL A 84 9.31 2.73 19.92
CA VAL A 84 9.15 1.68 18.91
C VAL A 84 7.69 1.54 18.48
N VAL A 85 6.76 1.54 19.43
CA VAL A 85 5.32 1.45 19.16
C VAL A 85 4.84 2.63 18.30
N LYS A 86 5.36 3.85 18.53
CA LYS A 86 5.02 5.04 17.72
C LYS A 86 5.42 4.90 16.24
N LEU A 87 6.34 4.00 15.88
CA LEU A 87 6.71 3.75 14.48
C LEU A 87 5.56 3.08 13.70
N PHE A 88 4.77 2.23 14.37
CA PHE A 88 3.65 1.52 13.77
C PHE A 88 2.44 2.45 13.63
N LYS A 89 1.93 2.61 12.40
CA LYS A 89 0.83 3.53 12.11
C LYS A 89 -0.49 2.82 11.83
N LYS A 90 -0.44 1.50 11.63
CA LYS A 90 -1.58 0.65 11.23
C LYS A 90 -1.72 -0.56 12.14
N SER A 91 -1.17 -0.48 13.34
CA SER A 91 -1.16 -1.59 14.29
C SER A 91 -1.41 -1.10 15.70
N LYS A 92 -1.94 -1.98 16.53
CA LYS A 92 -2.06 -1.78 17.98
C LYS A 92 -1.10 -2.70 18.69
N LEU A 93 -0.54 -2.22 19.79
CA LEU A 93 0.24 -3.04 20.70
C LEU A 93 -0.64 -4.14 21.29
N LEU A 94 -0.19 -5.39 21.20
CA LEU A 94 -0.81 -6.54 21.87
C LEU A 94 -0.02 -6.98 23.10
N GLU A 95 1.29 -7.14 22.94
CA GLU A 95 2.12 -7.74 23.98
C GLU A 95 3.55 -7.19 23.89
N VAL A 96 4.18 -7.04 25.06
CA VAL A 96 5.61 -6.76 25.19
C VAL A 96 6.21 -7.83 26.09
N LYS A 97 7.27 -8.49 25.63
CA LYS A 97 7.87 -9.60 26.36
C LYS A 97 9.37 -9.67 26.17
N ASN A 98 10.09 -9.81 27.27
CA ASN A 98 11.52 -10.09 27.23
C ASN A 98 11.78 -11.54 26.81
N VAL A 99 12.67 -11.71 25.84
CA VAL A 99 13.06 -13.02 25.27
C VAL A 99 14.57 -13.12 25.17
N THR A 100 15.07 -14.34 24.92
CA THR A 100 16.46 -14.55 24.53
C THR A 100 16.48 -15.01 23.07
N LEU A 101 17.15 -14.26 22.20
CA LEU A 101 17.29 -14.55 20.77
C LEU A 101 18.76 -14.49 20.41
N GLY A 102 19.29 -15.53 19.77
CA GLY A 102 20.71 -15.59 19.40
C GLY A 102 21.68 -15.54 20.59
N GLY A 103 21.22 -15.86 21.81
CA GLY A 103 22.00 -15.73 23.05
C GLY A 103 21.93 -14.36 23.72
N GLU A 104 21.28 -13.38 23.10
CA GLU A 104 21.12 -12.03 23.62
C GLU A 104 19.73 -11.83 24.24
N ARG A 105 19.67 -11.05 25.33
CA ARG A 105 18.39 -10.60 25.89
C ARG A 105 17.81 -9.49 25.01
N ARG A 106 16.55 -9.63 24.63
CA ARG A 106 15.83 -8.72 23.73
C ARG A 106 14.42 -8.47 24.21
N THR A 107 13.82 -7.35 23.82
CA THR A 107 12.41 -7.04 24.04
C THR A 107 11.63 -7.32 22.76
N ASN A 108 10.74 -8.32 22.78
CA ASN A 108 9.78 -8.54 21.73
C ASN A 108 8.57 -7.63 21.92
N ILE A 109 8.19 -6.94 20.85
CA ILE A 109 7.00 -6.08 20.77
C ILE A 109 6.10 -6.69 19.71
N VAL A 110 4.91 -7.12 20.13
CA VAL A 110 3.91 -7.76 19.29
C VAL A 110 2.84 -6.74 18.94
N MET A 111 2.73 -6.44 17.65
CA MET A 111 1.78 -5.49 17.10
C MET A 111 0.75 -6.27 16.27
N GLN A 112 -0.54 -6.08 16.55
CA GLN A 112 -1.59 -6.58 15.66
C GLN A 112 -1.89 -5.51 14.63
N VAL A 113 -1.81 -5.88 13.36
CA VAL A 113 -2.27 -5.04 12.26
C VAL A 113 -3.76 -4.85 12.45
N VAL A 114 -4.13 -3.66 12.89
CA VAL A 114 -5.50 -3.22 12.98
C VAL A 114 -5.60 -2.10 12.00
N SER A 115 -6.38 -2.33 10.96
CA SER A 115 -6.79 -1.23 10.11
C SER A 115 -7.50 -0.20 11.00
N ASP A 116 -6.80 0.87 11.38
CA ASP A 116 -7.49 2.14 11.55
C ASP A 116 -8.08 2.39 10.15
N LEU A 117 -9.36 2.72 10.08
CA LEU A 117 -10.10 3.02 8.84
C LEU A 117 -9.46 4.16 8.01
N ARG A 118 -8.27 4.62 8.39
CA ARG A 118 -7.50 5.75 7.88
C ARG A 118 -6.25 5.39 7.11
N THR A 119 -5.96 4.11 6.84
CA THR A 119 -5.02 3.77 5.76
C THR A 119 -5.69 3.08 4.59
N LEU A 120 -6.49 3.90 3.89
CA LEU A 120 -6.71 3.80 2.46
C LEU A 120 -7.54 2.58 2.06
N ASN A 121 -8.83 2.61 2.42
CA ASN A 121 -9.90 1.75 1.88
C ASN A 121 -10.11 1.98 0.37
N SER A 122 -9.03 1.91 -0.42
CA SER A 122 -9.10 1.90 -1.87
C SER A 122 -9.37 0.49 -2.34
N ILE A 123 -10.54 0.26 -2.92
CA ILE A 123 -10.88 -1.01 -3.56
C ILE A 123 -10.99 -0.74 -5.04
N ILE A 124 -10.31 -1.56 -5.84
CA ILE A 124 -10.44 -1.53 -7.28
C ILE A 124 -11.19 -2.78 -7.71
N HIS A 125 -12.36 -2.58 -8.31
CA HIS A 125 -13.05 -3.62 -9.05
C HIS A 125 -12.81 -3.38 -10.53
N TRP A 126 -12.59 -4.45 -11.27
CA TRP A 126 -12.40 -4.36 -12.70
C TRP A 126 -13.01 -5.56 -13.40
N ASN A 127 -13.44 -5.33 -14.63
CA ASN A 127 -13.87 -6.36 -15.55
C ASN A 127 -13.24 -6.08 -16.91
N TYR A 128 -12.93 -7.14 -17.66
CA TYR A 128 -12.42 -7.03 -19.01
C TYR A 128 -13.40 -7.69 -19.98
N ASP A 129 -13.83 -6.93 -20.98
CA ASP A 129 -14.65 -7.43 -22.07
C ASP A 129 -13.76 -7.69 -23.31
N PRO A 130 -13.47 -8.96 -23.63
CA PRO A 130 -12.63 -9.31 -24.76
C PRO A 130 -13.28 -8.97 -26.11
N SER A 131 -14.61 -8.83 -26.20
CA SER A 131 -15.29 -8.54 -27.46
C SER A 131 -15.06 -7.09 -27.92
N SER A 132 -14.89 -6.18 -26.96
CA SER A 132 -14.64 -4.76 -27.20
C SER A 132 -13.22 -4.32 -26.82
N SER A 133 -12.39 -5.24 -26.30
CA SER A 133 -11.05 -4.95 -25.78
C SER A 133 -11.05 -3.81 -24.74
N SER A 134 -12.10 -3.76 -23.92
CA SER A 134 -12.33 -2.67 -22.97
C SER A 134 -12.29 -3.16 -21.52
N TYR A 135 -11.83 -2.27 -20.65
CA TYR A 135 -11.81 -2.45 -19.21
C TYR A 135 -12.86 -1.55 -18.59
N ASP A 136 -13.71 -2.15 -17.77
CA ASP A 136 -14.59 -1.44 -16.84
C ASP A 136 -13.91 -1.40 -15.48
N ILE A 137 -13.84 -0.23 -14.86
CA ILE A 137 -13.25 -0.04 -13.54
C ILE A 137 -14.25 0.64 -12.59
N ALA A 138 -14.20 0.24 -11.33
CA ALA A 138 -14.73 1.00 -10.21
C ALA A 138 -13.66 1.11 -9.14
N PHE A 139 -13.06 2.31 -9.01
CA PHE A 139 -12.09 2.63 -7.98
C PHE A 139 -12.77 3.39 -6.84
N ARG A 140 -12.96 2.72 -5.71
CA ARG A 140 -13.65 3.25 -4.53
C ARG A 140 -12.63 3.63 -3.46
N LYS A 141 -12.79 4.79 -2.82
CA LYS A 141 -12.00 5.18 -1.65
C LYS A 141 -12.85 5.92 -0.61
N SER A 142 -12.62 5.65 0.68
CA SER A 142 -13.08 6.55 1.74
C SER A 142 -12.32 7.87 1.68
N VAL A 143 -13.04 8.98 1.54
CA VAL A 143 -12.45 10.32 1.40
C VAL A 143 -12.98 11.20 2.53
N ASN A 144 -12.09 11.94 3.21
CA ASN A 144 -12.48 12.88 4.26
C ASN A 144 -13.10 14.15 3.64
N GLU A 145 -14.03 14.80 4.34
CA GLU A 145 -14.74 16.02 3.90
C GLU A 145 -13.80 17.19 3.53
N GLN A 146 -12.56 17.18 4.02
CA GLN A 146 -11.54 18.20 3.68
C GLN A 146 -10.81 17.95 2.36
N ARG A 147 -10.96 16.77 1.75
CA ARG A 147 -10.31 16.42 0.49
C ARG A 147 -11.24 16.81 -0.66
N ARG A 148 -10.74 17.65 -1.57
CA ARG A 148 -11.53 18.11 -2.72
C ARG A 148 -11.36 17.23 -3.95
N TRP A 149 -10.34 16.39 -4.01
CA TRP A 149 -10.18 15.48 -5.15
C TRP A 149 -9.63 14.11 -4.76
N LEU A 150 -10.03 13.12 -5.56
CA LEU A 150 -9.51 11.76 -5.58
C LEU A 150 -9.03 11.45 -7.01
N ALA A 151 -7.82 10.92 -7.16
CA ALA A 151 -7.32 10.48 -8.44
C ALA A 151 -6.82 9.04 -8.37
N TRP A 152 -7.20 8.24 -9.35
CA TRP A 152 -6.58 6.94 -9.65
C TRP A 152 -5.96 7.03 -11.04
N ALA A 153 -4.79 6.45 -11.25
CA ALA A 153 -4.06 6.60 -12.49
C ALA A 153 -3.33 5.33 -12.90
N ILE A 154 -3.16 5.18 -14.21
CA ILE A 154 -2.35 4.13 -14.83
C ILE A 154 -1.09 4.77 -15.38
N ASN A 155 0.08 4.22 -15.08
CA ASN A 155 1.31 4.56 -15.79
C ASN A 155 1.70 3.44 -16.75
N PRO A 156 1.49 3.61 -18.07
CA PRO A 156 1.83 2.59 -19.05
C PRO A 156 3.33 2.59 -19.42
N THR A 157 4.12 3.57 -18.97
CA THR A 157 5.50 3.77 -19.42
C THR A 157 6.55 3.61 -18.33
N SER A 158 6.18 3.79 -17.06
CA SER A 158 7.10 3.71 -15.92
C SER A 158 6.41 3.26 -14.64
N THR A 159 7.19 3.07 -13.57
CA THR A 159 6.72 2.78 -12.20
C THR A 159 6.52 4.03 -11.35
N GLY A 160 6.86 5.21 -11.85
CA GLY A 160 6.76 6.50 -11.14
C GLY A 160 5.45 7.24 -11.41
N MET A 161 5.33 8.45 -10.84
CA MET A 161 4.14 9.31 -11.03
C MET A 161 4.15 10.04 -12.39
N VAL A 162 5.32 10.44 -12.89
CA VAL A 162 5.43 11.11 -14.19
C VAL A 162 5.14 10.08 -15.30
N GLY A 163 4.27 10.45 -16.24
CA GLY A 163 3.72 9.58 -17.26
C GLY A 163 2.43 8.85 -16.84
N SER A 164 1.97 9.03 -15.60
CA SER A 164 0.67 8.52 -15.15
C SER A 164 -0.48 9.23 -15.89
N GLN A 165 -1.53 8.48 -16.15
CA GLN A 165 -2.72 8.90 -16.86
C GLN A 165 -3.90 8.72 -15.92
N ALA A 166 -4.38 9.84 -15.37
CA ALA A 166 -5.26 9.86 -14.22
C ALA A 166 -6.73 10.00 -14.60
N PHE A 167 -7.56 9.35 -13.81
CA PHE A 167 -9.00 9.50 -13.69
C PHE A 167 -9.26 10.21 -12.37
N VAL A 168 -9.93 11.35 -12.42
CA VAL A 168 -10.06 12.27 -11.30
C VAL A 168 -11.53 12.43 -10.97
N ALA A 169 -11.87 12.33 -9.69
CA ALA A 169 -13.11 12.81 -9.11
C ALA A 169 -12.82 14.07 -8.31
N LEU A 170 -13.38 15.20 -8.74
CA LEU A 170 -13.27 16.50 -8.09
C LEU A 170 -14.61 16.87 -7.46
N GLN A 171 -14.61 17.06 -6.14
CA GLN A 171 -15.74 17.61 -5.42
C GLN A 171 -15.78 19.12 -5.56
N ARG A 172 -16.82 19.61 -6.22
CA ARG A 172 -17.11 21.04 -6.37
C ARG A 172 -17.63 21.60 -5.04
N SER A 173 -17.63 22.92 -4.92
CA SER A 173 -18.04 23.61 -3.69
C SER A 173 -19.51 23.40 -3.31
N ASP A 174 -20.36 23.04 -4.28
CA ASP A 174 -21.77 22.69 -4.08
C ASP A 174 -21.96 21.21 -3.64
N GLY A 175 -20.87 20.46 -3.44
CA GLY A 175 -20.88 19.06 -3.04
C GLY A 175 -20.99 18.07 -4.21
N THR A 176 -21.21 18.54 -5.44
CA THR A 176 -21.28 17.68 -6.63
C THR A 176 -19.91 17.13 -6.98
N LEU A 177 -19.88 15.93 -7.56
CA LEU A 177 -18.65 15.31 -8.07
C LEU A 177 -18.59 15.45 -9.58
N GLU A 178 -17.46 15.97 -10.06
CA GLU A 178 -17.11 15.96 -11.47
C GLU A 178 -16.03 14.91 -11.71
N ALA A 179 -16.22 14.08 -12.74
CA ALA A 179 -15.23 13.11 -13.17
C ALA A 179 -14.57 13.53 -14.50
N TYR A 180 -13.26 13.44 -14.58
CA TYR A 180 -12.52 13.73 -15.81
C TYR A 180 -11.14 13.07 -15.84
N THR A 181 -10.48 13.09 -16.99
CA THR A 181 -9.13 12.56 -17.17
C THR A 181 -8.06 13.66 -17.09
N SER A 182 -6.87 13.31 -16.61
CA SER A 182 -5.74 14.24 -16.51
C SER A 182 -4.40 13.54 -16.79
N PRO A 183 -3.61 13.98 -17.78
CA PRO A 183 -2.26 13.47 -18.01
C PRO A 183 -1.25 14.07 -17.01
N ILE A 184 -0.46 13.22 -16.36
CA ILE A 184 0.49 13.62 -15.31
C ILE A 184 1.91 13.65 -15.87
N ASN A 185 2.31 14.80 -16.39
CA ASN A 185 3.61 14.97 -17.05
C ASN A 185 4.71 15.54 -16.13
N SER A 186 4.38 15.92 -14.89
CA SER A 186 5.35 16.45 -13.93
C SER A 186 4.88 16.26 -12.49
N TYR A 187 5.78 16.49 -11.53
CA TYR A 187 5.46 16.47 -10.11
C TYR A 187 4.60 17.66 -9.64
N GLY A 188 4.58 18.76 -10.40
CA GLY A 188 3.79 19.96 -10.11
C GLY A 188 2.40 19.98 -10.75
N THR A 189 1.81 18.81 -10.99
CA THR A 189 0.48 18.72 -11.61
C THR A 189 -0.60 19.36 -10.74
N THR A 190 -1.51 20.09 -11.37
CA THR A 190 -2.74 20.61 -10.74
C THR A 190 -3.96 19.77 -11.12
N LEU A 191 -3.75 18.57 -11.67
CA LEU A 191 -4.78 17.69 -12.23
C LEU A 191 -5.63 18.40 -13.29
N MET A 192 -4.98 19.16 -14.18
CA MET A 192 -5.69 19.82 -15.27
C MET A 192 -6.33 18.79 -16.20
N LYS A 193 -7.59 19.01 -16.57
CA LYS A 193 -8.34 18.15 -17.49
C LYS A 193 -7.61 18.04 -18.83
N GLY A 194 -7.50 16.84 -19.36
CA GLY A 194 -6.86 16.57 -20.64
C GLY A 194 -7.02 15.12 -21.11
N ASP A 195 -6.71 14.90 -22.37
CA ASP A 195 -6.85 13.59 -23.00
C ASP A 195 -5.74 12.63 -22.56
N LEU A 196 -6.09 11.35 -22.55
CA LEU A 196 -5.18 10.24 -22.28
C LEU A 196 -4.64 9.69 -23.61
N SER A 197 -3.50 9.00 -23.56
CA SER A 197 -2.93 8.30 -24.72
C SER A 197 -3.77 7.10 -25.16
N PHE A 198 -4.85 6.80 -24.44
CA PHE A 198 -5.71 5.67 -24.66
C PHE A 198 -7.17 6.10 -24.52
N ARG A 199 -8.07 5.39 -25.20
CA ARG A 199 -9.47 5.84 -25.31
C ARG A 199 -10.22 5.59 -24.01
N VAL A 200 -10.98 6.59 -23.58
CA VAL A 200 -11.90 6.54 -22.43
C VAL A 200 -13.28 6.90 -22.95
N HIS A 201 -14.28 6.06 -22.68
CA HIS A 201 -15.64 6.23 -23.19
C HIS A 201 -16.56 6.85 -22.15
N ASP A 202 -16.57 6.27 -20.96
CA ASP A 202 -17.51 6.62 -19.89
C ASP A 202 -16.69 6.88 -18.64
N ILE A 203 -16.67 8.11 -18.13
CA ILE A 203 -16.08 8.43 -16.83
C ILE A 203 -17.12 9.13 -15.96
N SER A 204 -17.32 8.62 -14.75
CA SER A 204 -18.23 9.21 -13.77
C SER A 204 -17.69 9.03 -12.36
N ALA A 205 -18.27 9.78 -11.43
CA ALA A 205 -17.92 9.68 -10.02
C ALA A 205 -19.15 9.84 -9.13
N GLU A 206 -19.21 9.06 -8.06
CA GLU A 206 -20.29 9.08 -7.09
C GLU A 206 -19.74 9.08 -5.67
N ASN A 207 -20.50 9.64 -4.73
CA ASN A 207 -20.19 9.57 -3.30
C ASN A 207 -21.31 8.80 -2.59
N ILE A 208 -21.00 7.60 -2.11
CA ILE A 208 -21.94 6.74 -1.40
C ILE A 208 -21.43 6.59 0.04
N ASN A 209 -22.19 7.12 1.01
CA ASN A 209 -21.87 7.01 2.44
C ASN A 209 -20.43 7.45 2.81
N GLY A 210 -19.93 8.54 2.19
CA GLY A 210 -18.58 9.05 2.44
C GLY A 210 -17.48 8.32 1.67
N GLN A 211 -17.85 7.53 0.66
CA GLN A 211 -16.90 6.84 -0.21
C GLN A 211 -17.08 7.29 -1.64
N VAL A 212 -16.02 7.91 -2.17
CA VAL A 212 -15.96 8.35 -3.55
C VAL A 212 -15.59 7.16 -4.42
N ILE A 213 -16.37 6.92 -5.47
CA ILE A 213 -16.15 5.86 -6.45
C ILE A 213 -15.96 6.51 -7.80
N ILE A 214 -14.85 6.21 -8.47
CA ILE A 214 -14.57 6.58 -9.85
C ILE A 214 -14.94 5.39 -10.72
N PHE A 215 -15.86 5.59 -11.64
CA PHE A 215 -16.16 4.62 -12.69
C PHE A 215 -15.51 5.06 -13.98
N ALA A 216 -14.87 4.12 -14.68
CA ALA A 216 -14.37 4.40 -16.02
C ALA A 216 -14.44 3.18 -16.93
N LYS A 217 -14.72 3.42 -18.21
CA LYS A 217 -14.55 2.44 -19.28
C LYS A 217 -13.47 2.91 -20.25
N PHE A 218 -12.44 2.10 -20.46
CA PHE A 218 -11.31 2.48 -21.30
C PHE A 218 -10.69 1.30 -22.04
N GLU A 219 -9.98 1.61 -23.13
CA GLU A 219 -9.25 0.64 -23.94
C GLU A 219 -7.75 0.89 -23.78
N LEU A 220 -6.99 -0.09 -23.31
CA LEU A 220 -5.53 0.04 -23.26
C LEU A 220 -4.93 -0.37 -24.61
N PRO A 221 -3.92 0.37 -25.12
CA PRO A 221 -3.22 -0.03 -26.34
C PRO A 221 -2.47 -1.35 -26.07
N ILE A 222 -2.99 -2.44 -26.63
CA ILE A 222 -2.44 -3.79 -26.50
C ILE A 222 -1.17 -3.90 -27.37
N ASN A 223 -0.09 -3.26 -26.95
CA ASN A 223 1.22 -3.33 -27.60
C ASN A 223 2.30 -3.62 -26.54
N GLY A 224 2.18 -4.74 -25.82
CA GLY A 224 3.18 -5.14 -24.83
C GLY A 224 2.69 -6.13 -23.77
N THR A 225 3.42 -6.23 -22.66
CA THR A 225 3.03 -7.00 -21.48
C THR A 225 1.76 -6.42 -20.86
N ASN A 226 0.78 -7.27 -20.52
CA ASN A 226 -0.48 -6.93 -19.84
C ASN A 226 -0.31 -6.42 -18.40
N ILE A 227 0.81 -5.76 -18.10
CA ILE A 227 1.19 -5.30 -16.78
C ILE A 227 1.31 -3.77 -16.85
N VAL A 228 0.44 -3.09 -16.11
CA VAL A 228 0.49 -1.65 -15.95
C VAL A 228 0.65 -1.31 -14.48
N ASN A 229 1.37 -0.23 -14.18
CA ASN A 229 1.45 0.28 -12.82
C ASN A 229 0.24 1.16 -12.55
N HIS A 230 -0.39 0.99 -11.40
CA HIS A 230 -1.46 1.86 -10.95
C HIS A 230 -1.05 2.60 -9.68
N VAL A 231 -1.40 3.88 -9.64
CA VAL A 231 -1.18 4.77 -8.49
C VAL A 231 -2.47 5.49 -8.17
N TRP A 232 -2.60 5.99 -6.96
CA TRP A 232 -3.73 6.84 -6.59
C TRP A 232 -3.28 7.86 -5.54
N GLN A 233 -3.98 8.98 -5.46
CA GLN A 233 -3.72 10.06 -4.52
C GLN A 233 -5.04 10.78 -4.20
N GLU A 234 -5.10 11.46 -3.06
CA GLU A 234 -6.16 12.39 -2.71
C GLU A 234 -5.55 13.71 -2.20
N GLY A 235 -6.28 14.81 -2.31
CA GLY A 235 -5.76 16.11 -1.92
C GLY A 235 -6.80 17.15 -1.56
N ALA A 236 -6.32 18.20 -0.89
CA ALA A 236 -7.01 19.47 -0.72
C ALA A 236 -6.61 20.39 -1.89
N PRO A 237 -7.34 21.51 -2.14
CA PRO A 237 -6.97 22.46 -3.18
C PRO A 237 -5.61 23.11 -2.93
#